data_AF-A0A7W4E9Y7-F1
#
_entry.id   AF-A0A7W4E9Y7-F1
#
_cell.length_a   1.000
_cell.length_b   1.000
_cell.length_c   1.000
_cell.angle_alpha   90.00
_cell.angle_beta   90.00
_cell.angle_gamma   90.00
#
_symmetry.space_group_name_H-M   'P 1'
#
loop_
_entity.id
_entity.type
_entity.pdbx_description
1 polymer ?
#
loop_
_entity_poly.entity_id
_entity_poly.type
_entity_poly.pdbx_seq_one_letter_code
_entity_poly.pdbx_strand_id
1 'polypeptide(L)'
;MSFFLFKKNFFDTTIEILSLLILIGLWMFVIYNFGNFPEMLPPGMEVTKYTTPAHKNILWFLMGIATFSYLLITGLDIGFSKMNLETPEKEKQFQLGMRIARVTKLLLQIMFVGLIAYMIGAF
;
A
#
# COMPACT_ATOMS: atom_id res chain seq x y z
N MET A 1 11.72 3.05 23.09
CA MET A 1 10.57 2.57 22.30
C MET A 1 10.99 1.24 21.69
N SER A 2 10.72 0.15 22.40
CA SER A 2 11.30 -1.18 22.14
C SER A 2 10.81 -1.70 20.79
N PHE A 3 11.76 -1.87 19.88
CA PHE A 3 11.59 -2.40 18.54
C PHE A 3 10.88 -3.77 18.63
N PHE A 4 9.67 -3.82 18.08
CA PHE A 4 8.69 -4.91 18.21
C PHE A 4 9.09 -6.12 17.35
N LEU A 5 10.25 -6.70 17.62
CA LEU A 5 10.72 -7.96 17.04
C LEU A 5 10.29 -9.12 17.93
N PHE A 6 8.97 -9.33 18.04
CA PHE A 6 8.50 -10.71 18.20
C PHE A 6 8.97 -11.46 16.95
N LYS A 7 9.62 -12.61 17.14
CA LYS A 7 10.34 -13.44 16.15
C LYS A 7 9.57 -13.61 14.82
N LYS A 8 9.54 -12.57 13.98
CA LYS A 8 9.04 -12.62 12.61
C LYS A 8 10.09 -13.34 11.79
N ASN A 9 9.66 -14.29 10.96
CA ASN A 9 10.58 -14.87 9.99
C ASN A 9 11.17 -13.76 9.12
N PHE A 10 12.40 -13.97 8.66
CA PHE A 10 13.08 -13.03 7.77
C PHE A 10 12.18 -12.63 6.58
N PHE A 11 11.51 -13.62 5.98
CA PHE A 11 10.52 -13.42 4.92
C PHE A 11 9.41 -12.42 5.27
N ASP A 12 8.80 -12.58 6.45
CA ASP A 12 7.70 -11.73 6.89
C ASP A 12 8.15 -10.28 7.13
N THR A 13 9.41 -10.10 7.56
CA THR A 13 10.02 -8.79 7.74
C THR A 13 10.35 -8.14 6.40
N THR A 14 10.89 -8.91 5.44
CA THR A 14 11.19 -8.42 4.09
C THR A 14 9.94 -7.93 3.38
N ILE A 15 8.81 -8.67 3.45
CA ILE A 15 7.54 -8.24 2.84
C ILE A 15 7.04 -6.94 3.47
N GLU A 16 7.16 -6.80 4.79
CA GLU A 16 6.73 -5.60 5.49
C GLU A 16 7.53 -4.37 5.05
N ILE A 17 8.86 -4.49 5.02
CA ILE A 17 9.76 -3.41 4.58
C ILE A 17 9.50 -3.08 3.12
N LEU A 18 9.37 -4.08 2.24
CA LEU A 18 9.08 -3.87 0.83
C LEU A 18 7.74 -3.15 0.63
N SER A 19 6.70 -3.55 1.36
CA SER A 19 5.39 -2.89 1.31
C SER A 19 5.48 -1.42 1.71
N LEU A 20 6.27 -1.12 2.75
CA LEU A 20 6.50 0.26 3.20
C LEU A 20 7.29 1.07 2.18
N LEU A 21 8.35 0.49 1.60
CA LEU A 21 9.17 1.14 0.58
C LEU A 21 8.36 1.47 -0.68
N ILE A 22 7.46 0.56 -1.11
CA ILE A 22 6.56 0.83 -2.24
C ILE A 22 5.64 2.00 -1.92
N LEU A 23 5.03 2.03 -0.73
CA LEU A 23 4.15 3.14 -0.34
C LEU A 23 4.89 4.49 -0.30
N ILE A 24 6.09 4.53 0.30
CA ILE A 24 6.91 5.74 0.35
C ILE A 24 7.35 6.15 -1.07
N GLY A 25 7.77 5.19 -1.89
CA GLY A 25 8.13 5.41 -3.29
C GLY A 25 6.97 6.00 -4.10
N LEU A 26 5.75 5.49 -3.89
CA LEU A 26 4.52 6.01 -4.48
C LEU A 26 4.27 7.47 -4.07
N TRP A 27 4.40 7.79 -2.78
CA TRP A 27 4.25 9.17 -2.30
C TRP A 27 5.29 10.10 -2.91
N MET A 28 6.56 9.71 -2.91
CA MET A 28 7.64 10.51 -3.51
C MET A 28 7.39 10.72 -5.01
N PHE A 29 7.00 9.67 -5.73
CA PHE A 29 6.69 9.74 -7.14
C PHE A 29 5.52 10.68 -7.44
N VAL A 30 4.40 10.55 -6.71
CA VAL A 30 3.21 11.39 -6.94
C VAL A 30 3.49 12.85 -6.57
N ILE A 31 4.17 13.12 -5.46
CA ILE A 31 4.52 14.50 -5.05
C ILE A 31 5.49 15.12 -6.06
N TYR A 32 6.55 14.41 -6.45
CA TYR A 32 7.57 14.93 -7.36
C TYR A 32 7.00 15.26 -8.74
N ASN A 33 6.16 14.37 -9.29
CA ASN A 33 5.63 14.53 -10.64
C ASN A 33 4.35 15.35 -10.69
N PHE A 34 3.48 15.29 -9.68
CA PHE A 34 2.14 15.92 -9.72
C PHE A 34 1.90 16.97 -8.64
N GLY A 35 2.84 17.17 -7.70
CA GLY A 35 2.74 18.18 -6.64
C GLY A 35 2.51 19.59 -7.18
N ASN A 36 3.28 19.97 -8.21
CA ASN A 36 3.26 21.32 -8.79
C ASN A 36 2.38 21.46 -10.04
N PHE A 37 1.66 20.41 -10.45
CA PHE A 37 0.80 20.48 -11.63
C PHE A 37 -0.45 21.33 -11.37
N PRO A 38 -0.95 22.07 -12.39
CA PRO A 38 -2.26 22.71 -12.35
C PRO A 38 -3.37 21.71 -12.01
N GLU A 39 -4.53 22.16 -11.52
CA GLU A 39 -5.64 21.28 -11.08
C GLU A 39 -6.14 20.30 -12.16
N MET A 40 -5.88 20.61 -13.42
CA MET A 40 -6.11 19.74 -14.57
C MET A 40 -4.78 19.26 -15.14
N LEU A 41 -4.67 17.95 -15.39
CA LEU A 41 -3.57 17.39 -16.15
C LEU A 41 -3.57 18.00 -17.57
N PRO A 42 -2.41 18.39 -18.13
CA PRO A 42 -2.36 18.95 -19.47
C PRO A 42 -3.01 18.00 -20.49
N PRO A 43 -3.82 18.54 -21.42
CA PRO A 43 -4.38 17.76 -22.51
C PRO A 43 -3.24 17.18 -23.35
N GLY A 44 -3.10 15.84 -23.33
CA GLY A 44 -1.99 15.10 -23.95
C GLY A 44 -1.36 14.00 -23.08
N MET A 45 -1.63 13.99 -21.76
CA MET A 45 -1.32 12.87 -20.87
C MET A 45 -2.53 11.92 -20.65
N GLU A 46 -3.64 12.15 -21.35
CA GLU A 46 -4.84 11.31 -21.27
C GLU A 46 -4.72 10.12 -22.25
N VAL A 47 -4.49 8.91 -21.74
CA VAL A 47 -4.49 7.68 -22.58
C VAL A 47 -5.90 7.29 -23.05
N THR A 48 -6.94 7.86 -22.45
CA THR A 48 -8.31 7.66 -22.91
C THR A 48 -8.80 8.87 -23.65
N LYS A 49 -9.16 8.69 -24.93
CA LYS A 49 -9.94 9.61 -25.78
C LYS A 49 -11.33 9.97 -25.23
N TYR A 50 -11.61 9.63 -23.97
CA TYR A 50 -12.84 9.88 -23.24
C TYR A 50 -12.66 11.07 -22.31
N THR A 51 -12.95 12.24 -22.88
CA THR A 51 -13.68 13.38 -22.33
C THR A 51 -13.92 13.41 -20.82
N THR A 52 -12.89 13.48 -20.00
CA THR A 52 -12.92 14.23 -18.73
C THR A 52 -11.49 14.37 -18.22
N PRO A 53 -10.96 15.60 -18.07
CA PRO A 53 -9.67 15.78 -17.43
C PRO A 53 -9.75 15.14 -16.04
N ALA A 54 -8.97 14.08 -15.83
CA ALA A 54 -8.90 13.43 -14.52
C ALA A 54 -8.41 14.48 -13.52
N HIS A 55 -9.31 14.94 -12.65
CA HIS A 55 -8.98 15.94 -11.66
C HIS A 55 -7.82 15.44 -10.81
N LYS A 56 -6.79 16.28 -10.64
CA LYS A 56 -5.60 16.00 -9.80
C LYS A 56 -5.96 15.39 -8.43
N ASN A 57 -7.12 15.75 -7.89
CA ASN A 57 -7.68 15.22 -6.64
C ASN A 57 -7.85 13.69 -6.62
N ILE A 58 -8.05 13.03 -7.77
CA ILE A 58 -8.20 11.58 -7.81
C ILE A 58 -6.90 10.85 -7.48
N LEU A 59 -5.74 11.40 -7.89
CA LEU A 59 -4.42 10.84 -7.54
C LEU A 59 -4.18 10.94 -6.04
N TRP A 60 -4.50 12.09 -5.43
CA TRP A 60 -4.38 12.28 -3.98
C TRP A 60 -5.34 11.39 -3.20
N PHE A 61 -6.56 11.22 -3.69
CA PHE A 61 -7.53 10.30 -3.11
C PHE A 61 -7.04 8.85 -3.14
N LEU A 62 -6.49 8.40 -4.27
CA LEU A 62 -5.89 7.07 -4.41
C LEU A 62 -4.70 6.87 -3.48
N MET A 63 -3.82 7.87 -3.36
CA MET A 63 -2.73 7.85 -2.39
C MET A 63 -3.24 7.75 -0.94
N GLY A 64 -4.34 8.43 -0.63
CA GLY A 64 -5.05 8.32 0.63
C GLY A 64 -5.54 6.90 0.91
N ILE A 65 -6.20 6.26 -0.06
CA ILE A 65 -6.69 4.87 0.07
C ILE A 65 -5.52 3.88 0.20
N ALA A 66 -4.45 4.06 -0.59
CA ALA A 66 -3.26 3.22 -0.51
C ALA A 66 -2.60 3.28 0.87
N THR A 67 -2.55 4.48 1.47
CA THR A 67 -2.02 4.69 2.83
C THR A 67 -2.97 4.12 3.88
N PHE A 68 -4.27 4.38 3.76
CA PHE A 68 -5.27 3.89 4.70
C PHE A 68 -5.32 2.36 4.74
N SER A 69 -5.31 1.69 3.59
CA SER A 69 -5.29 0.23 3.51
C SER A 69 -4.02 -0.37 4.11
N TYR A 70 -2.86 0.26 3.88
CA TYR A 70 -1.60 -0.13 4.53
C TYR A 70 -1.70 -0.05 6.05
N LEU A 71 -2.17 1.08 6.57
CA LEU A 71 -2.29 1.32 8.01
C LEU A 71 -3.33 0.39 8.65
N LEU A 72 -4.45 0.14 7.98
CA LEU A 72 -5.50 -0.76 8.46
C LEU A 72 -4.95 -2.18 8.64
N ILE A 73 -4.29 -2.73 7.61
CA ILE A 73 -3.74 -4.10 7.69
C ILE A 73 -2.61 -4.16 8.72
N THR A 74 -1.78 -3.12 8.82
CA THR A 74 -0.71 -3.04 9.83
C THR A 74 -1.29 -2.94 11.25
N GLY A 75 -2.34 -2.16 11.44
CA GLY A 75 -3.06 -2.04 12.71
C GLY A 75 -3.71 -3.36 13.13
N LEU A 76 -4.30 -4.08 12.18
CA LEU A 76 -4.77 -5.46 12.40
C LEU A 76 -3.60 -6.37 12.78
N ASP A 77 -2.44 -6.31 12.10
CA ASP A 77 -1.26 -7.12 12.44
C ASP A 77 -0.80 -6.89 13.88
N ILE A 78 -0.76 -5.63 14.31
CA ILE A 78 -0.40 -5.25 15.67
C ILE A 78 -1.45 -5.71 16.68
N GLY A 79 -2.74 -5.46 16.42
CA GLY A 79 -3.83 -5.83 17.32
C GLY A 79 -3.90 -7.34 17.54
N PHE A 80 -3.80 -8.10 16.46
CA PHE A 80 -3.82 -9.56 16.47
C PHE A 80 -2.56 -10.12 17.15
N SER A 81 -1.37 -9.55 16.93
CA SER A 81 -0.14 -10.04 17.60
C SER A 81 -0.19 -10.06 19.14
N LYS A 82 -1.15 -9.35 19.75
CA LYS A 82 -1.36 -9.30 21.20
C LYS A 82 -2.42 -10.29 21.71
N MET A 83 -3.11 -11.02 20.83
CA MET A 83 -4.06 -12.05 21.24
C MET A 83 -3.32 -13.23 21.85
N ASN A 84 -3.76 -13.64 23.04
CA ASN A 84 -3.23 -14.82 23.70
C ASN A 84 -3.90 -16.06 23.09
N LEU A 85 -3.11 -16.91 22.43
CA LEU A 85 -3.61 -18.12 21.79
C LEU A 85 -3.39 -19.31 22.72
N GLU A 86 -4.47 -19.96 23.13
CA GLU A 86 -4.45 -21.02 24.15
C GLU A 86 -3.80 -22.33 23.68
N THR A 87 -3.68 -22.57 22.36
CA THR A 87 -3.16 -23.83 21.81
C THR A 87 -2.12 -23.62 20.68
N PRO A 88 -1.09 -24.50 20.58
CA PRO A 88 -0.03 -24.37 19.58
C PRO A 88 -0.51 -24.57 18.13
N GLU A 89 -1.61 -25.29 17.92
CA GLU A 89 -2.22 -25.42 16.59
C GLU A 89 -2.87 -24.11 16.13
N LYS A 90 -3.59 -23.44 17.03
CA LYS A 90 -4.18 -22.12 16.76
C LYS A 90 -3.07 -21.10 16.50
N GLU A 91 -1.95 -21.17 17.21
CA GLU A 91 -0.78 -20.32 16.96
C GLU A 91 -0.23 -20.46 15.54
N LYS A 92 -0.07 -21.68 15.02
CA LYS A 92 0.40 -21.90 13.64
C LYS A 92 -0.59 -21.37 12.60
N GLN A 93 -1.88 -21.65 12.76
CA GLN A 93 -2.93 -21.15 11.86
C GLN A 93 -2.97 -19.62 11.86
N PHE A 94 -2.80 -19.03 13.04
CA PHE A 94 -2.74 -17.59 13.20
C PHE A 94 -1.53 -16.97 12.50
N GLN A 95 -0.33 -17.54 12.68
CA GLN A 95 0.87 -17.10 11.98
C GLN A 95 0.71 -17.15 10.45
N LEU A 96 0.05 -18.19 9.92
CA LEU A 96 -0.29 -18.27 8.50
C LEU A 96 -1.28 -17.17 8.08
N GLY A 97 -2.32 -16.92 8.88
CA GLY A 97 -3.26 -15.82 8.65
C GLY A 97 -2.56 -14.45 8.60
N MET A 98 -1.64 -14.21 9.54
CA MET A 98 -0.85 -12.98 9.56
C MET A 98 0.07 -12.85 8.34
N ARG A 99 0.67 -13.96 7.89
CA ARG A 99 1.47 -13.99 6.66
C ARG A 99 0.62 -13.67 5.43
N ILE A 100 -0.57 -14.26 5.31
CA ILE A 100 -1.51 -13.97 4.22
C ILE A 100 -1.87 -12.48 4.24
N ALA A 101 -2.18 -11.91 5.40
CA ALA A 101 -2.49 -10.48 5.51
C ALA A 101 -1.33 -9.58 5.02
N ARG A 102 -0.07 -9.91 5.36
CA ARG A 102 1.11 -9.18 4.88
C ARG A 102 1.30 -9.30 3.36
N VAL A 103 1.10 -10.50 2.80
CA VAL A 103 1.14 -10.71 1.34
C VAL A 103 0.04 -9.92 0.65
N THR A 104 -1.19 -9.96 1.17
CA THR A 104 -2.33 -9.18 0.65
C THR A 104 -2.04 -7.69 0.67
N LYS A 105 -1.41 -7.19 1.74
CA LYS A 105 -0.98 -5.78 1.81
C LYS A 105 0.01 -5.43 0.71
N LEU A 106 1.02 -6.27 0.48
CA LEU A 106 1.99 -6.05 -0.60
C LEU A 106 1.30 -6.04 -1.97
N LEU A 107 0.41 -7.01 -2.23
CA LEU A 107 -0.35 -7.08 -3.47
C LEU A 107 -1.21 -5.84 -3.68
N LEU A 108 -1.89 -5.36 -2.63
CA LEU A 108 -2.66 -4.11 -2.68
C LEU A 108 -1.77 -2.90 -3.04
N GLN A 109 -0.58 -2.79 -2.45
CA GLN A 109 0.36 -1.72 -2.81
C GLN A 109 0.77 -1.80 -4.28
N ILE A 110 1.09 -2.99 -4.79
CA ILE A 110 1.41 -3.20 -6.22
C ILE A 110 0.21 -2.84 -7.12
N MET A 111 -1.01 -3.18 -6.71
CA MET A 111 -2.21 -2.78 -7.45
C MET A 111 -2.38 -1.26 -7.51
N PHE A 112 -2.10 -0.54 -6.41
CA PHE A 112 -2.13 0.92 -6.43
C PHE A 112 -1.03 1.52 -7.31
N VAL A 113 0.17 0.93 -7.34
CA VAL A 113 1.22 1.31 -8.30
C VAL A 113 0.69 1.18 -9.73
N GLY A 114 0.12 0.03 -10.08
CA GLY A 114 -0.40 -0.23 -11.42
C GLY A 114 -1.55 0.70 -11.81
N LEU A 115 -2.48 0.95 -10.89
CA LEU A 115 -3.61 1.85 -11.11
C LEU A 115 -3.14 3.29 -11.35
N ILE A 116 -2.20 3.78 -10.53
CA ILE A 116 -1.64 5.12 -10.67
C ILE A 116 -0.86 5.22 -11.98
N ALA A 117 -0.03 4.24 -12.33
CA ALA A 117 0.69 4.20 -13.60
C ALA A 117 -0.25 4.22 -14.82
N TYR A 118 -1.35 3.46 -14.77
CA TYR A 118 -2.38 3.45 -15.80
C TYR A 118 -3.06 4.82 -15.96
N MET A 119 -3.42 5.48 -14.85
CA MET A 119 -4.08 6.79 -14.89
C MET A 119 -3.20 7.90 -15.46
N ILE A 120 -1.88 7.78 -15.30
CA ILE A 120 -0.90 8.75 -15.77
C ILE A 120 -0.50 8.47 -17.23
N GLY A 121 -0.82 7.29 -17.76
CA GLY A 121 -0.41 6.89 -19.10
C GLY A 121 1.06 6.51 -19.21
N ALA A 122 1.62 5.93 -18.15
CA ALA A 122 2.99 5.44 -18.17
C ALA A 122 3.19 4.17 -19.04
N PHE A 123 2.15 3.70 -19.73
CA PHE A 123 2.13 2.59 -20.69
C PHE A 123 1.04 2.80 -21.75
#